data_AF-A0A348WI35-F1
#
_entry.id   AF-A0A348WI35-F1
#
_cell.length_a   1.000
_cell.length_b   1.000
_cell.length_c   1.000
_cell.angle_alpha   90.00
_cell.angle_beta   90.00
_cell.angle_gamma   90.00
#
_symmetry.space_group_name_H-M   'P 1'
#
loop_
_entity.id
_entity.type
_entity.pdbx_description
1 polymer ?
#
loop_
_entity_poly.entity_id
_entity_poly.type
_entity_poly.pdbx_seq_one_letter_code
_entity_poly.pdbx_strand_id
1 'polypeptide(L)' 'MLLPHMASATREGRIEMGERVVINIKVYEDGHRPPDQVLPSHI' A
#
# COMPACT_ATOMS: atom_id res chain seq x y z
N MET A 1 -9.33 -5.18 -25.91
CA MET A 1 -10.03 -4.15 -25.10
C MET A 1 -8.98 -3.46 -24.25
N LEU A 2 -8.86 -2.13 -24.35
CA LEU A 2 -7.89 -1.34 -23.57
C LEU A 2 -8.67 -0.52 -22.54
N LEU A 3 -8.62 -0.93 -21.28
CA LEU A 3 -9.22 -0.19 -20.17
C LEU A 3 -8.17 0.70 -19.49
N PRO A 4 -8.57 1.85 -18.91
CA PRO A 4 -7.65 2.79 -18.27
C PRO A 4 -7.15 2.27 -16.91
N HIS A 5 -6.19 1.34 -16.91
CA HIS A 5 -5.58 0.76 -15.69
C HIS A 5 -6.59 0.21 -14.65
N MET A 6 -7.76 -0.26 -15.10
CA MET A 6 -8.86 -0.67 -14.22
C MET A 6 -8.66 -2.02 -13.51
N ALA A 7 -7.53 -2.72 -13.74
CA ALA A 7 -7.31 -4.06 -13.24
C ALA A 7 -7.37 -4.14 -11.69
N SER A 8 -6.95 -3.09 -10.98
CA SER A 8 -6.99 -3.01 -9.52
C SER A 8 -8.26 -2.35 -8.96
N ALA A 9 -9.19 -1.89 -9.81
CA ALA A 9 -10.32 -1.06 -9.40
C ALA A 9 -11.52 -1.85 -8.83
N THR A 10 -11.28 -2.98 -8.15
CA THR A 10 -12.31 -3.76 -7.46
C THR A 10 -12.69 -3.13 -6.11
N ARG A 11 -13.84 -3.50 -5.55
CA ARG A 11 -14.26 -3.01 -4.23
C ARG A 11 -13.35 -3.57 -3.14
N GLU A 12 -13.07 -4.86 -3.21
CA GLU A 12 -12.24 -5.62 -2.29
C GLU A 12 -10.80 -5.09 -2.30
N GLY A 13 -10.23 -4.88 -3.49
CA GLY A 13 -8.87 -4.37 -3.64
C GLY A 13 -8.70 -2.96 -3.09
N ARG A 14 -9.71 -2.08 -3.23
CA ARG A 14 -9.66 -0.73 -2.63
C ARG A 14 -9.76 -0.77 -1.10
N ILE A 15 -10.56 -1.65 -0.54
CA ILE A 15 -10.70 -1.80 0.93
C ILE A 15 -9.39 -2.33 1.51
N GLU A 16 -8.89 -3.46 0.99
CA GLU A 16 -7.63 -4.07 1.45
C GLU A 16 -6.45 -3.10 1.31
N MET A 17 -6.35 -2.41 0.16
CA MET A 17 -5.27 -1.43 -0.04
C MET A 17 -5.38 -0.24 0.91
N GLY A 18 -6.59 0.25 1.14
CA GLY A 18 -6.82 1.35 2.09
C GLY A 18 -6.40 0.99 3.50
N GLU A 19 -6.79 -0.19 3.98
CA GLU A 19 -6.41 -0.72 5.29
C GLU A 19 -4.89 -0.84 5.41
N ARG A 20 -4.22 -1.41 4.40
CA ARG A 20 -2.77 -1.54 4.37
C ARG A 20 -2.04 -0.20 4.44
N VAL A 21 -2.53 0.82 3.73
CA VAL A 21 -1.95 2.17 3.80
C VAL A 21 -2.10 2.78 5.19
N VAL A 22 -3.29 2.68 5.80
CA VAL A 22 -3.53 3.22 7.15
C VAL A 22 -2.64 2.53 8.18
N ILE A 23 -2.48 1.21 8.10
CA ILE A 23 -1.59 0.46 8.99
C ILE A 23 -0.15 0.94 8.85
N ASN A 24 0.38 1.09 7.63
CA ASN A 24 1.75 1.58 7.44
C ASN A 24 1.95 2.99 8.00
N ILE A 25 0.98 3.89 7.82
CA ILE A 25 1.03 5.25 8.37
C ILE A 25 1.07 5.20 9.90
N LYS A 26 0.20 4.40 10.52
CA LYS A 26 0.15 4.28 11.99
C LYS A 26 1.43 3.69 12.57
N VAL A 27 1.92 2.60 11.99
CA VAL A 27 3.19 1.98 12.40
C VAL A 27 4.36 2.97 12.27
N TYR A 28 4.38 3.77 11.21
CA TYR A 28 5.37 4.83 11.04
C TYR A 28 5.24 5.95 12.09
N GLU A 29 4.02 6.45 12.33
CA GLU A 29 3.71 7.47 13.32
C GLU A 29 4.14 7.04 14.73
N ASP A 30 3.93 5.76 15.06
CA ASP A 30 4.32 5.15 16.33
C ASP A 30 5.84 4.93 16.47
N GLY A 31 6.64 5.34 15.47
CA GLY A 31 8.10 5.18 15.46
C GLY A 31 8.59 3.76 15.18
N HIS A 32 7.70 2.86 14.78
CA HIS A 32 8.01 1.48 14.42
C HIS A 32 8.30 1.36 12.92
N ARG A 33 8.93 0.25 12.52
CA ARG A 33 9.22 -0.02 11.12
C ARG A 33 7.93 -0.43 10.39
N PRO A 34 7.45 0.32 9.38
CA PRO A 34 6.24 -0.05 8.63
C PRO A 34 6.42 -1.38 7.89
N PRO A 35 5.38 -2.24 7.84
CA PRO A 35 5.47 -3.55 7.21
C PRO A 35 5.82 -3.50 5.72
N ASP A 36 5.30 -2.52 4.98
CA ASP A 36 5.55 -2.36 3.54
C ASP A 36 6.63 -1.30 3.24
N GLN A 37 7.54 -1.04 4.19
CA GLN A 37 8.62 -0.06 3.99
C GLN A 37 9.63 -0.57 2.96
N VAL A 38 9.73 0.12 1.82
CA VAL A 38 10.76 -0.11 0.80
C VAL A 38 12.00 0.72 1.12
N LEU A 39 13.15 0.06 1.27
CA LEU A 39 14.45 0.70 1.41
C LEU A 39 15.16 0.69 0.05
N PRO A 40 16.02 1.68 -0.25
CA PRO A 40 16.87 1.62 -1.44
C PRO A 40 17.70 0.33 -1.43
N SER A 41 17.70 -0.39 -2.55
CA SER A 41 18.68 -1.46 -2.77
C SER A 41 20.08 -0.85 -2.81
N HIS A 42 21.04 -1.47 -2.13
CA HIS A 42 22.44 -1.06 -2.24
C HIS A 42 22.88 -1.22 -3.70
N ILE A 43 23.22 -0.10 -4.34
CA ILE A 43 23.93 -0.06 -5.63
C ILE A 43 25.42 -0.35 -5.42
#